data_AF-A0A6J3HYS1-F1
#
_entry.id   AF-A0A6J3HYS1-F1
#
_cell.length_a   1.000
_cell.length_b   1.000
_cell.length_c   1.000
_cell.angle_alpha   90.00
_cell.angle_beta   90.00
_cell.angle_gamma   90.00
#
_symmetry.space_group_name_H-M   'P 1'
#
loop_
_entity.id
_entity.type
_entity.pdbx_description
1 polymer ?
#
loop_
_entity_poly.entity_id
_entity_poly.type
_entity_poly.pdbx_seq_one_letter_code
_entity_poly.pdbx_strand_id
1 'polypeptide(L)'
;MFQPGCLSQGDFPLGTGGRGGHRGGPNQAGPGTHRGEVSGRTLIDIGSGPTVYQLLSACSHFEDITMTDFLEVNRQELGRWLREEPGAFNWSVYSQHACLIEGKGESWQEKERQLRARVKRVLPIDVHQLQPLGAGSPAPLPADALVSAFCLEAVSPDLASFQRALDHITTLLRPGGHLLLIGALEESWYLAGEARLTVVPVSEEEVREALERSGYEVRDLRTYIMPARLQTGVDDVKGIFFAWAQKKVGL
;
A
#
# COMPACT_ATOMS: atom_id res chain seq x y z
N MET A 1 5.45 -0.02 11.94
CA MET A 1 4.54 0.15 10.80
C MET A 1 3.66 1.34 11.07
N PHE A 2 3.48 2.20 10.06
CA PHE A 2 2.76 3.48 10.16
C PHE A 2 1.39 3.28 10.83
N GLN A 3 1.21 3.85 12.02
CA GLN A 3 -0.05 3.74 12.72
C GLN A 3 -1.05 4.77 12.18
N PRO A 4 -2.33 4.39 11.98
CA PRO A 4 -3.38 5.30 11.51
C PRO A 4 -3.63 6.50 12.45
N GLY A 5 -3.01 6.55 13.64
CA GLY A 5 -3.03 7.70 14.53
C GLY A 5 -2.29 8.94 14.01
N CYS A 6 -1.47 8.82 12.96
CA CYS A 6 -0.77 9.96 12.35
C CYS A 6 -1.67 10.80 11.42
N LEU A 7 -2.84 10.27 11.02
CA LEU A 7 -3.87 10.99 10.28
C LEU A 7 -5.10 11.13 11.19
N SER A 8 -5.13 12.17 12.02
CA SER A 8 -6.32 12.54 12.79
C SER A 8 -7.53 12.66 11.86
N GLN A 9 -8.70 12.23 12.35
CA GLN A 9 -9.99 12.07 11.66
C GLN A 9 -10.60 13.37 11.06
N GLY A 10 -9.83 14.42 10.77
CA GLY A 10 -10.33 15.75 10.43
C GLY A 10 -9.80 16.44 9.17
N ASP A 11 -8.75 15.95 8.49
CA ASP A 11 -7.96 16.81 7.59
C ASP A 11 -8.03 16.48 6.08
N PHE A 12 -9.21 16.08 5.59
CA PHE A 12 -9.48 16.12 4.15
C PHE A 12 -10.26 17.40 3.79
N PRO A 13 -9.63 18.42 3.15
CA PRO A 13 -10.36 19.60 2.73
C PRO A 13 -11.30 19.26 1.57
N LEU A 14 -12.61 19.43 1.80
CA LEU A 14 -13.64 19.46 0.77
C LEU A 14 -13.43 20.69 -0.12
N GLY A 15 -12.92 20.50 -1.33
CA GLY A 15 -12.79 21.56 -2.32
C GLY A 15 -14.17 22.02 -2.82
N THR A 16 -14.55 23.25 -2.51
CA THR A 16 -15.74 23.92 -3.05
C THR A 16 -15.51 24.30 -4.53
N GLY A 17 -16.30 23.74 -5.43
CA GLY A 17 -16.22 24.01 -6.87
C GLY A 17 -16.76 25.39 -7.26
N GLY A 18 -15.87 26.31 -7.63
CA GLY A 18 -16.20 27.56 -8.31
C GLY A 18 -16.21 27.39 -9.83
N ARG A 19 -17.30 27.78 -10.49
CA ARG A 19 -17.43 27.80 -11.95
C ARG A 19 -16.70 29.02 -12.53
N GLY A 20 -15.79 28.80 -13.47
CA GLY A 20 -15.23 29.82 -14.36
C GLY A 20 -14.81 29.17 -15.68
N GLY A 21 -15.45 29.56 -16.78
CA GLY A 21 -15.15 29.03 -18.11
C GLY A 21 -14.19 29.92 -18.89
N HIS A 22 -13.31 29.31 -19.69
CA HIS A 22 -12.80 29.89 -20.94
C HIS A 22 -12.28 28.80 -21.89
N ARG A 23 -12.35 29.11 -23.20
CA ARG A 23 -12.16 28.23 -24.36
C ARG A 23 -10.70 28.25 -24.86
N GLY A 24 -10.24 27.11 -25.40
CA GLY A 24 -9.46 27.02 -26.65
C GLY A 24 -7.97 26.60 -26.57
N GLY A 25 -7.64 25.44 -27.16
CA GLY A 25 -6.28 25.00 -27.52
C GLY A 25 -6.13 23.46 -27.60
N PRO A 26 -5.63 22.85 -28.70
CA PRO A 26 -5.75 21.40 -28.95
C PRO A 26 -4.55 20.59 -28.46
N ASN A 27 -4.80 19.29 -28.21
CA ASN A 27 -3.86 18.23 -27.84
C ASN A 27 -3.21 18.34 -26.45
N GLN A 28 -3.99 17.99 -25.43
CA GLN A 28 -3.46 17.22 -24.31
C GLN A 28 -4.16 15.86 -24.33
N ALA A 29 -3.38 14.78 -24.43
CA ALA A 29 -3.88 13.44 -24.19
C ALA A 29 -4.52 13.44 -22.80
N GLY A 30 -5.82 13.19 -22.73
CA GLY A 30 -6.53 13.07 -21.47
C GLY A 30 -5.96 11.93 -20.62
N PRO A 31 -6.18 11.93 -19.30
CA PRO A 31 -5.76 10.84 -18.44
C PRO A 31 -6.39 9.55 -18.95
N GLY A 32 -5.55 8.60 -19.36
CA GLY A 32 -5.98 7.28 -19.79
C GLY A 32 -6.84 6.64 -18.71
N THR A 33 -8.04 6.22 -19.08
CA THR A 33 -8.91 5.43 -18.21
C THR A 33 -8.38 3.99 -18.12
N HIS A 34 -7.43 3.74 -17.22
CA HIS A 34 -6.88 2.41 -16.91
C HIS A 34 -7.83 1.56 -16.04
N ARG A 35 -9.15 1.61 -16.27
CA ARG A 35 -10.11 0.86 -15.44
C ARG A 35 -9.90 -0.64 -15.64
N GLY A 36 -9.42 -1.33 -14.60
CA GLY A 36 -9.34 -2.79 -14.53
C GLY A 36 -8.02 -3.40 -15.00
N GLU A 37 -6.97 -2.61 -15.23
CA GLU A 37 -5.67 -3.13 -15.70
C GLU A 37 -4.99 -4.03 -14.66
N VAL A 38 -5.06 -3.66 -13.37
CA VAL A 38 -4.54 -4.49 -12.26
C VAL A 38 -5.65 -5.40 -11.75
N SER A 39 -5.65 -6.66 -12.20
CA SER A 39 -6.60 -7.69 -11.78
C SER A 39 -5.98 -9.08 -11.81
N GLY A 40 -6.62 -10.04 -11.15
CA GLY A 40 -6.16 -11.41 -11.09
C GLY A 40 -6.93 -12.20 -10.03
N ARG A 41 -6.48 -13.42 -9.74
CA ARG A 41 -7.08 -14.23 -8.69
C ARG A 41 -6.50 -13.90 -7.33
N THR A 42 -5.19 -13.68 -7.27
CA THR A 42 -4.40 -13.66 -6.02
C THR A 42 -3.66 -12.35 -5.79
N LEU A 43 -3.77 -11.82 -4.57
CA LEU A 43 -3.02 -10.65 -4.12
C LEU A 43 -2.36 -10.92 -2.78
N ILE A 44 -1.11 -10.49 -2.61
CA ILE A 44 -0.40 -10.52 -1.33
C ILE A 44 -0.10 -9.09 -0.90
N ASP A 45 -0.54 -8.74 0.30
CA ASP A 45 -0.20 -7.49 0.97
C ASP A 45 1.03 -7.70 1.84
N ILE A 46 2.10 -6.99 1.55
CA ILE A 46 3.43 -7.14 2.15
C ILE A 46 3.59 -6.10 3.26
N GLY A 47 3.67 -6.58 4.49
CA GLY A 47 3.75 -5.70 5.66
C GLY A 47 2.48 -4.88 5.83
N SER A 48 1.36 -5.57 6.03
CA SER A 48 0.03 -5.00 6.26
C SER A 48 -0.07 -4.21 7.56
N GLY A 49 0.63 -4.67 8.60
CA GLY A 49 0.52 -4.10 9.93
C GLY A 49 -0.86 -4.26 10.52
N PRO A 50 -1.30 -3.31 11.35
CA PRO A 50 -2.66 -3.31 11.86
C PRO A 50 -3.64 -2.60 10.89
N THR A 51 -3.35 -2.52 9.58
CA THR A 51 -4.08 -1.66 8.64
C THR A 51 -4.72 -2.42 7.47
N VAL A 52 -5.85 -1.89 6.98
CA VAL A 52 -6.62 -2.49 5.87
C VAL A 52 -6.95 -1.53 4.72
N TYR A 53 -6.65 -0.23 4.88
CA TYR A 53 -7.07 0.81 3.93
C TYR A 53 -6.49 0.58 2.52
N GLN A 54 -5.26 0.06 2.45
CA GLN A 54 -4.53 -0.26 1.23
C GLN A 54 -5.20 -1.36 0.39
N LEU A 55 -6.15 -2.10 0.98
CA LEU A 55 -6.87 -3.19 0.32
C LEU A 55 -8.32 -2.87 -0.03
N LEU A 56 -8.86 -1.73 0.41
CA LEU A 56 -10.27 -1.38 0.20
C LEU A 56 -10.64 -1.37 -1.29
N SER A 57 -9.88 -0.67 -2.13
CA SER A 57 -10.19 -0.69 -3.57
C SER A 57 -9.70 -1.95 -4.27
N ALA A 58 -8.61 -2.57 -3.80
CA ALA A 58 -8.08 -3.80 -4.37
C ALA A 58 -9.05 -4.98 -4.20
N CYS A 59 -9.83 -5.00 -3.12
CA CYS A 59 -10.69 -6.13 -2.80
C CYS A 59 -11.80 -6.37 -3.80
N SER A 60 -12.11 -5.45 -4.72
CA SER A 60 -13.08 -5.77 -5.79
C SER A 60 -12.47 -6.56 -6.95
N HIS A 61 -11.13 -6.61 -7.04
CA HIS A 61 -10.38 -7.11 -8.21
C HIS A 61 -9.66 -8.44 -7.97
N PHE A 62 -9.57 -8.92 -6.73
CA PHE A 62 -8.87 -10.15 -6.35
C PHE A 62 -9.72 -11.02 -5.43
N GLU A 63 -9.82 -12.31 -5.70
CA GLU A 63 -10.69 -13.23 -4.96
C GLU A 63 -10.03 -13.86 -3.73
N ASP A 64 -8.70 -13.96 -3.76
CA ASP A 64 -7.87 -14.54 -2.70
C ASP A 64 -6.79 -13.52 -2.29
N ILE A 65 -6.99 -12.91 -1.12
CA ILE A 65 -6.08 -11.93 -0.55
C ILE A 65 -5.34 -12.55 0.64
N THR A 66 -4.02 -12.44 0.62
CA THR A 66 -3.15 -12.79 1.75
C THR A 66 -2.62 -11.52 2.38
N MET A 67 -2.92 -11.31 3.66
CA MET A 67 -2.30 -10.23 4.45
C MET A 67 -1.09 -10.77 5.18
N THR A 68 -0.07 -9.94 5.41
CA THR A 68 1.18 -10.40 6.02
C THR A 68 1.75 -9.38 6.98
N ASP A 69 2.33 -9.82 8.09
CA ASP A 69 3.11 -8.93 8.94
C ASP A 69 4.15 -9.68 9.76
N PHE A 70 5.30 -9.06 10.01
CA PHE A 70 6.35 -9.61 10.85
C PHE A 70 5.88 -9.75 12.31
N LEU A 71 5.23 -8.72 12.85
CA LEU A 71 4.82 -8.67 14.25
C LEU A 71 3.52 -9.44 14.47
N GLU A 72 3.54 -10.37 15.43
CA GLU A 72 2.33 -11.12 15.78
C GLU A 72 1.20 -10.21 16.27
N VAL A 73 1.53 -9.16 17.04
CA VAL A 73 0.54 -8.20 17.56
C VAL A 73 -0.25 -7.51 16.44
N ASN A 74 0.40 -7.19 15.32
CA ASN A 74 -0.30 -6.62 14.15
C ASN A 74 -1.25 -7.64 13.52
N ARG A 75 -0.80 -8.90 13.37
CA ARG A 75 -1.65 -9.98 12.85
C ARG A 75 -2.85 -10.25 13.76
N GLN A 76 -2.69 -10.12 15.08
CA GLN A 76 -3.79 -10.22 16.04
C GLN A 76 -4.81 -9.08 15.84
N GLU A 77 -4.36 -7.83 15.68
CA GLU A 77 -5.24 -6.68 15.41
C GLU A 77 -6.02 -6.82 14.09
N LEU A 78 -5.37 -7.30 13.03
CA LEU A 78 -6.06 -7.68 11.78
C LEU A 78 -7.12 -8.76 12.05
N GLY A 79 -6.77 -9.77 12.86
CA GLY A 79 -7.68 -10.83 13.27
C GLY A 79 -8.93 -10.30 14.00
N ARG A 80 -8.78 -9.30 14.88
CA ARG A 80 -9.91 -8.65 15.57
C ARG A 80 -10.85 -8.00 14.56
N TRP A 81 -10.30 -7.23 13.62
CA TRP A 81 -11.11 -6.56 12.59
C TRP A 81 -11.78 -7.55 11.62
N LEU A 82 -11.09 -8.62 11.24
CA LEU A 82 -11.64 -9.68 10.39
C LEU A 82 -12.80 -10.45 11.05
N ARG A 83 -12.76 -10.61 12.38
CA ARG A 83 -13.83 -11.25 13.17
C ARG A 83 -14.92 -10.29 13.63
N GLU A 84 -14.88 -9.02 13.22
CA GLU A 84 -15.82 -7.97 13.65
C GLU A 84 -15.92 -7.86 15.18
N GLU A 85 -14.79 -8.03 15.87
CA GLU A 85 -14.76 -7.94 17.33
C GLU A 85 -15.02 -6.50 17.82
N PRO A 86 -15.83 -6.33 18.89
CA PRO A 86 -15.91 -5.05 19.60
C PRO A 86 -14.51 -4.61 20.07
N GLY A 87 -14.12 -3.38 19.75
CA GLY A 87 -12.80 -2.83 20.09
C GLY A 87 -11.75 -2.93 18.98
N ALA A 88 -12.04 -3.62 17.87
CA ALA A 88 -11.22 -3.50 16.66
C ALA A 88 -11.22 -2.04 16.15
N PHE A 89 -10.11 -1.61 15.54
CA PHE A 89 -10.02 -0.26 14.98
C PHE A 89 -11.12 -0.03 13.93
N ASN A 90 -11.78 1.13 14.03
CA ASN A 90 -12.88 1.47 13.14
C ASN A 90 -12.36 2.07 11.83
N TRP A 91 -12.44 1.30 10.75
CA TRP A 91 -12.02 1.69 9.41
C TRP A 91 -13.14 2.33 8.56
N SER A 92 -14.34 2.53 9.11
CA SER A 92 -15.52 2.93 8.32
C SER A 92 -15.36 4.26 7.57
N VAL A 93 -14.59 5.21 8.11
CA VAL A 93 -14.29 6.49 7.44
C VAL A 93 -13.47 6.26 6.16
N TYR A 94 -12.48 5.38 6.21
CA TYR A 94 -11.68 5.00 5.04
C TYR A 94 -12.53 4.19 4.05
N SER A 95 -13.32 3.24 4.54
CA SER A 95 -14.24 2.43 3.73
C SER A 95 -15.27 3.30 2.99
N GLN A 96 -15.84 4.30 3.68
CA GLN A 96 -16.76 5.26 3.08
C GLN A 96 -16.07 6.14 2.04
N HIS A 97 -14.85 6.61 2.33
CA HIS A 97 -14.08 7.40 1.39
C HIS A 97 -13.73 6.60 0.12
N ALA A 98 -13.31 5.35 0.27
CA ALA A 98 -13.05 4.44 -0.85
C ALA A 98 -14.29 4.24 -1.73
N CYS A 99 -15.45 3.98 -1.13
CA CYS A 99 -16.72 3.87 -1.87
C CYS A 99 -17.08 5.15 -2.64
N LEU A 100 -16.86 6.32 -2.00
CA LEU A 100 -17.14 7.63 -2.60
C LEU A 100 -16.29 7.86 -3.86
N ILE A 101 -14.97 7.63 -3.78
CA ILE A 101 -14.05 7.86 -4.90
C ILE A 101 -14.16 6.80 -6.00
N GLU A 102 -14.58 5.58 -5.66
CA GLU A 102 -14.86 4.53 -6.65
C GLU A 102 -16.10 4.84 -7.51
N GLY A 103 -17.06 5.60 -6.95
CA GLY A 103 -18.23 6.10 -7.66
C GLY A 103 -19.21 5.01 -8.12
N LYS A 104 -19.23 3.86 -7.46
CA LYS A 104 -20.07 2.69 -7.83
C LYS A 104 -21.41 2.63 -7.06
N GLY A 105 -21.64 3.55 -6.12
CA GLY A 105 -22.81 3.52 -5.24
C GLY A 105 -22.82 2.38 -4.21
N GLU A 106 -21.66 1.74 -3.97
CA GLU A 106 -21.48 0.70 -2.96
C GLU A 106 -21.50 1.29 -1.55
N SER A 107 -22.14 0.62 -0.58
CA SER A 107 -22.07 1.02 0.83
C SER A 107 -20.75 0.60 1.46
N TRP A 108 -20.27 1.35 2.45
CA TRP A 108 -19.02 1.02 3.13
C TRP A 108 -19.10 -0.33 3.87
N GLN A 109 -20.30 -0.72 4.35
CA GLN A 109 -20.51 -2.01 4.98
C GLN A 109 -20.35 -3.17 4.00
N GLU A 110 -20.84 -3.02 2.77
CA GLU A 110 -20.67 -4.05 1.73
C GLU A 110 -19.20 -4.16 1.31
N LYS A 111 -18.52 -3.02 1.20
CA LYS A 111 -17.08 -2.98 0.93
C LYS A 111 -16.28 -3.73 1.98
N GLU A 112 -16.51 -3.46 3.27
CA GLU A 112 -15.82 -4.17 4.34
C GLU A 112 -16.15 -5.66 4.37
N ARG A 113 -17.43 -6.03 4.17
CA ARG A 113 -17.85 -7.44 4.07
C ARG A 113 -17.11 -8.15 2.95
N GLN A 114 -16.99 -7.52 1.78
CA GLN A 114 -16.26 -8.05 0.64
C GLN A 114 -14.78 -8.25 0.96
N LEU A 115 -14.12 -7.25 1.58
CA LEU A 115 -12.72 -7.37 1.97
C LEU A 115 -12.52 -8.52 2.98
N ARG A 116 -13.32 -8.59 4.05
CA ARG A 116 -13.26 -9.69 5.02
C ARG A 116 -13.43 -11.06 4.36
N ALA A 117 -14.37 -11.18 3.42
CA ALA A 117 -14.62 -12.43 2.71
C ALA A 117 -13.47 -12.85 1.77
N ARG A 118 -12.73 -11.88 1.22
CA ARG A 118 -11.63 -12.12 0.26
C ARG A 118 -10.28 -12.31 0.94
N VAL A 119 -10.08 -11.80 2.16
CA VAL A 119 -8.92 -12.15 2.98
C VAL A 119 -9.02 -13.62 3.40
N LYS A 120 -8.15 -14.46 2.85
CA LYS A 120 -8.16 -15.92 3.10
C LYS A 120 -7.22 -16.33 4.22
N ARG A 121 -6.19 -15.53 4.48
CA ARG A 121 -5.17 -15.81 5.50
C ARG A 121 -4.40 -14.55 5.88
N VAL A 122 -3.91 -14.55 7.12
CA VAL A 122 -2.96 -13.58 7.68
C VAL A 122 -1.71 -14.36 8.08
N LEU A 123 -0.56 -14.08 7.46
CA LEU A 123 0.66 -14.89 7.61
C LEU A 123 1.82 -14.09 8.21
N PRO A 124 2.76 -14.75 8.92
CA PRO A 124 4.06 -14.15 9.20
C PRO A 124 4.84 -13.91 7.91
N ILE A 125 5.65 -12.85 7.88
CA ILE A 125 6.56 -12.53 6.78
C ILE A 125 7.84 -11.90 7.35
N ASP A 126 8.97 -12.15 6.70
CA ASP A 126 10.22 -11.40 6.88
C ASP A 126 10.81 -11.07 5.50
N VAL A 127 10.72 -9.80 5.10
CA VAL A 127 11.18 -9.33 3.77
C VAL A 127 12.69 -9.43 3.59
N HIS A 128 13.45 -9.62 4.67
CA HIS A 128 14.90 -9.78 4.61
C HIS A 128 15.33 -11.24 4.37
N GLN A 129 14.40 -12.19 4.37
CA GLN A 129 14.67 -13.58 3.98
C GLN A 129 14.52 -13.77 2.48
N LEU A 130 15.37 -14.63 1.90
CA LEU A 130 15.29 -15.03 0.48
C LEU A 130 13.91 -15.61 0.10
N GLN A 131 13.24 -16.25 1.05
CA GLN A 131 11.85 -16.71 0.93
C GLN A 131 11.02 -15.99 1.99
N PRO A 132 10.43 -14.81 1.69
CA PRO A 132 9.82 -13.96 2.72
C PRO A 132 8.71 -14.63 3.55
N LEU A 133 7.95 -15.55 2.93
CA LEU A 133 6.87 -16.29 3.58
C LEU A 133 7.30 -17.66 4.13
N GLY A 134 8.60 -17.97 4.09
CA GLY A 134 9.14 -19.28 4.44
C GLY A 134 8.87 -20.38 3.42
N ALA A 135 9.58 -21.51 3.58
CA ALA A 135 9.41 -22.69 2.75
C ALA A 135 8.05 -23.35 3.02
N GLY A 136 7.31 -23.69 1.96
CA GLY A 136 6.00 -24.34 2.09
C GLY A 136 4.88 -23.41 2.56
N SER A 137 5.02 -22.09 2.33
CA SER A 137 3.98 -21.11 2.64
C SER A 137 2.60 -21.54 2.08
N PRO A 138 1.51 -21.34 2.86
CA PRO A 138 0.16 -21.61 2.40
C PRO A 138 -0.37 -20.54 1.41
N ALA A 139 0.41 -19.49 1.13
CA ALA A 139 0.04 -18.48 0.15
C ALA A 139 0.10 -19.06 -1.27
N PRO A 140 -0.89 -18.77 -2.13
CA PRO A 140 -0.82 -19.17 -3.54
C PRO A 140 0.27 -18.37 -4.26
N LEU A 141 1.33 -19.06 -4.67
CA LEU A 141 2.49 -18.46 -5.36
C LEU A 141 2.69 -19.08 -6.76
N PRO A 142 3.18 -18.29 -7.74
CA PRO A 142 3.37 -16.84 -7.66
C PRO A 142 2.02 -16.09 -7.68
N ALA A 143 1.97 -14.94 -6.99
CA ALA A 143 0.78 -14.08 -6.94
C ALA A 143 0.61 -13.25 -8.21
N ASP A 144 -0.63 -12.81 -8.49
CA ASP A 144 -0.94 -11.94 -9.62
C ASP A 144 -0.59 -10.47 -9.35
N ALA A 145 -0.73 -10.04 -8.09
CA ALA A 145 -0.38 -8.70 -7.65
C ALA A 145 0.20 -8.68 -6.23
N LEU A 146 1.04 -7.68 -5.97
CA LEU A 146 1.51 -7.30 -4.65
C LEU A 146 1.05 -5.88 -4.31
N VAL A 147 0.69 -5.68 -3.05
CA VAL A 147 0.53 -4.35 -2.44
C VAL A 147 1.51 -4.27 -1.28
N SER A 148 2.12 -3.11 -1.06
CA SER A 148 2.91 -2.85 0.14
C SER A 148 2.86 -1.37 0.47
N ALA A 149 2.55 -1.03 1.71
CA ALA A 149 2.44 0.34 2.17
C ALA A 149 3.26 0.57 3.44
N PHE A 150 4.23 1.48 3.39
CA PHE A 150 5.08 1.87 4.51
C PHE A 150 5.80 0.71 5.20
N CYS A 151 6.35 -0.21 4.39
CA CYS A 151 7.02 -1.42 4.87
C CYS A 151 8.52 -1.39 4.58
N LEU A 152 8.92 -1.38 3.30
CA LEU A 152 10.30 -1.70 2.91
C LEU A 152 11.31 -0.68 3.45
N GLU A 153 11.01 0.62 3.36
CA GLU A 153 11.83 1.70 3.90
C GLU A 153 11.84 1.68 5.43
N ALA A 154 10.71 1.33 6.05
CA ALA A 154 10.56 1.34 7.50
C ALA A 154 11.25 0.18 8.22
N VAL A 155 11.65 -0.87 7.49
CA VAL A 155 12.30 -2.06 8.05
C VAL A 155 13.71 -2.31 7.50
N SER A 156 14.16 -1.48 6.55
CA SER A 156 15.50 -1.59 5.96
C SER A 156 16.45 -0.60 6.62
N PRO A 157 17.63 -1.03 7.11
CA PRO A 157 18.59 -0.13 7.74
C PRO A 157 19.31 0.81 6.74
N ASP A 158 19.34 0.43 5.46
CA ASP A 158 20.01 1.17 4.40
C ASP A 158 19.38 0.87 3.02
N LEU A 159 19.76 1.66 2.00
CA LEU A 159 19.23 1.53 0.65
C LEU A 159 19.57 0.17 0.02
N ALA A 160 20.72 -0.41 0.37
CA ALA A 160 21.11 -1.73 -0.11
C ALA A 160 20.19 -2.83 0.45
N SER A 161 19.76 -2.69 1.70
CA SER A 161 18.78 -3.58 2.33
C SER A 161 17.39 -3.37 1.76
N PHE A 162 16.99 -2.12 1.47
CA PHE A 162 15.75 -1.81 0.76
C PHE A 162 15.71 -2.50 -0.61
N GLN A 163 16.79 -2.40 -1.39
CA GLN A 163 16.93 -3.09 -2.69
C GLN A 163 16.77 -4.60 -2.54
N ARG A 164 17.47 -5.23 -1.58
CA ARG A 164 17.35 -6.68 -1.34
C ARG A 164 15.96 -7.09 -0.91
N ALA A 165 15.32 -6.32 -0.02
CA ALA A 165 13.95 -6.59 0.41
C ALA A 165 12.97 -6.52 -0.77
N LEU A 166 13.13 -5.52 -1.65
CA LEU A 166 12.37 -5.42 -2.89
C LEU A 166 12.60 -6.64 -3.80
N ASP A 167 13.85 -7.06 -3.99
CA ASP A 167 14.19 -8.25 -4.78
C ASP A 167 13.54 -9.52 -4.21
N HIS A 168 13.56 -9.70 -2.88
CA HIS A 168 12.96 -10.85 -2.22
C HIS A 168 11.45 -10.89 -2.41
N ILE A 169 10.72 -9.78 -2.19
CA ILE A 169 9.26 -9.77 -2.37
C ILE A 169 8.89 -9.94 -3.85
N THR A 170 9.74 -9.47 -4.76
CA THR A 170 9.56 -9.65 -6.21
C THR A 170 9.54 -11.12 -6.61
N THR A 171 10.18 -12.02 -5.85
CA THR A 171 10.12 -13.48 -6.09
C THR A 171 8.72 -14.05 -5.90
N LEU A 172 7.86 -13.39 -5.10
CA LEU A 172 6.48 -13.81 -4.84
C LEU A 172 5.54 -13.45 -5.99
N LEU A 173 5.94 -12.56 -6.90
CA LEU A 173 5.11 -12.02 -7.96
C LEU A 173 5.38 -12.73 -9.31
N ARG A 174 4.32 -13.07 -10.04
CA ARG A 174 4.46 -13.68 -11.37
C ARG A 174 5.05 -12.70 -12.39
N PRO A 175 5.74 -13.16 -13.44
CA PRO A 175 6.07 -12.32 -14.58
C PRO A 175 4.81 -11.65 -15.16
N GLY A 176 4.91 -10.37 -15.48
CA GLY A 176 3.78 -9.54 -15.93
C GLY A 176 2.80 -9.15 -14.83
N GLY A 177 3.02 -9.57 -13.57
CA GLY A 177 2.23 -9.16 -12.42
C GLY A 177 2.53 -7.73 -11.98
N HIS A 178 1.68 -7.18 -11.12
CA HIS A 178 1.76 -5.78 -10.71
C HIS A 178 2.15 -5.62 -9.24
N LEU A 179 2.98 -4.62 -8.96
CA LEU A 179 3.30 -4.14 -7.62
C LEU A 179 2.70 -2.74 -7.47
N LEU A 180 1.91 -2.53 -6.41
CA LEU A 180 1.54 -1.22 -5.92
C LEU A 180 2.31 -0.95 -4.63
N LEU A 181 3.23 0.01 -4.67
CA LEU A 181 4.12 0.34 -3.57
C LEU A 181 3.83 1.75 -3.09
N ILE A 182 3.57 1.90 -1.79
CA ILE A 182 3.41 3.19 -1.12
C ILE A 182 4.47 3.26 -0.03
N GLY A 183 5.11 4.41 0.15
CA GLY A 183 6.08 4.59 1.22
C GLY A 183 6.41 6.04 1.50
N ALA A 184 7.17 6.26 2.58
CA ALA A 184 7.63 7.56 3.00
C ALA A 184 8.84 8.04 2.20
N LEU A 185 8.87 9.32 1.86
CA LEU A 185 10.00 10.00 1.22
C LEU A 185 10.76 10.82 2.25
N GLU A 186 12.08 10.69 2.24
CA GLU A 186 13.01 11.45 3.08
C GLU A 186 12.66 11.38 4.59
N GLU A 187 12.10 10.25 5.03
CA GLU A 187 11.80 9.95 6.44
C GLU A 187 12.99 9.22 7.06
N SER A 188 13.38 9.63 8.27
CA SER A 188 14.45 8.99 9.03
C SER A 188 13.96 8.34 10.33
N TRP A 189 12.76 8.71 10.81
CA TRP A 189 12.13 8.06 11.95
C TRP A 189 10.61 8.27 12.01
N TYR A 190 9.92 7.36 12.71
CA TYR A 190 8.54 7.55 13.16
C TYR A 190 8.32 6.93 14.55
N LEU A 191 7.23 7.31 15.20
CA LEU A 191 6.79 6.79 16.49
C LEU A 191 5.71 5.71 16.32
N ALA A 192 5.84 4.61 17.05
CA ALA A 192 4.80 3.62 17.25
C ALA A 192 4.61 3.38 18.76
N GLY A 193 3.72 4.17 19.37
CA GLY A 193 3.60 4.23 20.83
C GLY A 193 4.88 4.80 21.44
N GLU A 194 5.51 4.06 22.34
CA GLU A 194 6.77 4.46 22.99
C GLU A 194 8.01 4.21 22.11
N ALA A 195 7.87 3.39 21.05
CA ALA A 195 9.00 3.04 20.19
C ALA A 195 9.24 4.12 19.14
N ARG A 196 10.47 4.64 19.08
CA ARG A 196 10.97 5.42 17.94
C ARG A 196 11.76 4.50 17.01
N LEU A 197 11.23 4.29 15.82
CA LEU A 197 11.82 3.40 14.83
C LEU A 197 12.65 4.23 13.84
N THR A 198 13.82 3.72 13.48
CA THR A 198 14.67 4.29 12.42
C THR A 198 14.19 3.81 11.06
N VAL A 199 14.20 4.71 10.09
CA VAL A 199 13.78 4.47 8.70
C VAL A 199 14.94 4.84 7.79
N VAL A 200 15.14 4.11 6.69
CA VAL A 200 16.06 4.56 5.65
C VAL A 200 15.39 5.67 4.83
N PRO A 201 15.95 6.90 4.80
CA PRO A 201 15.43 7.94 3.91
C PRO A 201 15.65 7.52 2.47
N VAL A 202 14.59 7.58 1.67
CA VAL A 202 14.64 7.30 0.23
C VAL A 202 14.03 8.44 -0.56
N SER A 203 14.63 8.74 -1.72
CA SER A 203 14.10 9.70 -2.69
C SER A 203 13.19 9.04 -3.74
N GLU A 204 12.44 9.85 -4.50
CA GLU A 204 11.63 9.33 -5.61
C GLU A 204 12.51 8.64 -6.69
N GLU A 205 13.68 9.20 -6.97
CA GLU A 205 14.65 8.65 -7.92
C GLU A 205 15.20 7.32 -7.43
N GLU A 206 15.55 7.19 -6.15
CA GLU A 206 16.05 5.94 -5.58
C GLU A 206 14.98 4.84 -5.62
N VAL A 207 13.71 5.18 -5.34
CA VAL A 207 12.58 4.26 -5.47
C VAL A 207 12.42 3.79 -6.93
N ARG A 208 12.49 4.72 -7.89
CA ARG A 208 12.41 4.39 -9.33
C ARG A 208 13.54 3.47 -9.74
N GLU A 209 14.78 3.80 -9.41
CA GLU A 209 15.95 3.00 -9.74
C GLU A 209 15.87 1.60 -9.12
N ALA A 210 15.41 1.50 -7.88
CA ALA A 210 15.26 0.20 -7.21
C ALA A 210 14.24 -0.70 -7.91
N LEU A 211 13.08 -0.14 -8.32
CA LEU A 211 12.08 -0.86 -9.10
C LEU A 211 12.63 -1.34 -10.45
N GLU A 212 13.36 -0.48 -11.16
CA GLU A 212 13.96 -0.83 -12.46
C GLU A 212 15.02 -1.94 -12.31
N ARG A 213 15.86 -1.87 -11.27
CA ARG A 213 16.87 -2.89 -10.94
C ARG A 213 16.24 -4.23 -10.56
N SER A 214 15.11 -4.23 -9.86
CA SER A 214 14.33 -5.43 -9.54
C SER A 214 13.53 -5.97 -10.75
N GLY A 215 13.71 -5.41 -11.94
CA GLY A 215 13.10 -5.92 -13.17
C GLY A 215 11.66 -5.47 -13.40
N TYR A 216 11.27 -4.32 -12.86
CA TYR A 216 9.97 -3.71 -13.16
C TYR A 216 10.05 -2.69 -14.30
N GLU A 217 8.91 -2.51 -14.98
CA GLU A 217 8.56 -1.30 -15.72
C GLU A 217 7.71 -0.41 -14.79
N VAL A 218 8.17 0.81 -14.52
CA VAL A 218 7.42 1.79 -13.71
C VAL A 218 6.33 2.41 -14.57
N ARG A 219 5.07 2.03 -14.31
CA ARG A 219 3.89 2.51 -15.05
C ARG A 219 3.41 3.87 -14.56
N ASP A 220 3.52 4.11 -13.25
CA ASP A 220 3.17 5.37 -12.60
C ASP A 220 4.04 5.55 -11.35
N LEU A 221 4.48 6.78 -11.10
CA LEU A 221 5.17 7.17 -9.87
C LEU A 221 4.73 8.58 -9.54
N ARG A 222 4.12 8.74 -8.37
CA ARG A 222 3.55 10.00 -7.91
C ARG A 222 4.08 10.33 -6.54
N THR A 223 4.25 11.62 -6.30
CA THR A 223 4.68 12.16 -5.02
C THR A 223 3.62 13.07 -4.44
N TYR A 224 3.34 12.89 -3.15
CA TYR A 224 2.54 13.78 -2.33
C TYR A 224 3.46 14.48 -1.33
N ILE A 225 3.58 15.80 -1.43
CA ILE A 225 4.37 16.59 -0.48
C ILE A 225 3.57 16.75 0.81
N MET A 226 4.17 16.39 1.94
CA MET A 226 3.51 16.48 3.24
C MET A 226 3.31 17.95 3.63
N PRO A 227 2.06 18.46 3.72
CA PRO A 227 1.83 19.83 4.12
C PRO A 227 2.15 20.04 5.60
N ALA A 228 2.62 21.22 5.97
CA ALA A 228 3.00 21.56 7.35
C ALA A 228 1.93 21.21 8.41
N ARG A 229 0.64 21.31 8.07
CA ARG A 229 -0.47 20.97 8.99
C ARG A 229 -0.52 19.48 9.37
N LEU A 230 0.04 18.59 8.55
CA LEU A 230 0.10 17.15 8.80
C LEU A 230 1.45 16.72 9.40
N GLN A 231 2.41 17.64 9.56
CA GLN A 231 3.68 17.39 10.24
C GLN A 231 3.47 17.50 11.75
N THR A 232 2.88 16.47 12.35
CA THR A 232 2.36 16.48 13.72
C THR A 232 3.40 16.11 14.79
N GLY A 233 4.65 15.82 14.40
CA GLY A 233 5.73 15.41 15.30
C GLY A 233 5.76 13.92 15.65
N VAL A 234 4.93 13.13 14.96
CA VAL A 234 4.91 11.66 15.04
C VAL A 234 5.99 11.00 14.17
N ASP A 235 6.51 11.74 13.19
CA ASP A 235 7.55 11.36 12.23
C ASP A 235 8.25 12.61 11.69
N ASP A 236 9.21 12.44 10.78
CA ASP A 236 9.86 13.51 10.04
C ASP A 236 9.68 13.45 8.51
N VAL A 237 8.66 12.74 8.04
CA VAL A 237 8.39 12.52 6.61
C VAL A 237 8.26 13.82 5.81
N LYS A 238 8.84 13.88 4.62
CA LYS A 238 8.73 15.04 3.71
C LYS A 238 7.66 14.86 2.64
N GLY A 239 7.40 13.61 2.27
CA GLY A 239 6.34 13.27 1.33
C GLY A 239 6.03 11.78 1.34
N ILE A 240 5.05 11.40 0.53
CA ILE A 240 4.66 10.01 0.31
C ILE A 240 4.81 9.74 -1.17
N PHE A 241 5.41 8.60 -1.54
CA PHE A 241 5.37 8.13 -2.91
C PHE A 241 4.27 7.07 -3.10
N PHE A 242 3.70 7.04 -4.30
CA PHE A 242 2.91 5.93 -4.82
C PHE A 242 3.54 5.47 -6.13
N ALA A 243 3.93 4.20 -6.20
CA ALA A 243 4.45 3.57 -7.40
C ALA A 243 3.51 2.45 -7.84
N TRP A 244 3.17 2.45 -9.13
CA TRP A 244 2.61 1.29 -9.82
C TRP A 244 3.66 0.77 -10.79
N ALA A 245 4.09 -0.46 -10.57
CA ALA A 245 5.14 -1.10 -11.34
C ALA A 245 4.67 -2.46 -11.85
N GLN A 246 5.03 -2.82 -13.08
CA GLN A 246 4.73 -4.13 -13.66
C GLN A 246 6.01 -4.94 -13.84
N LYS A 247 6.06 -6.16 -13.29
CA LYS A 247 7.22 -7.04 -13.41
C LYS A 247 7.39 -7.44 -14.86
N LYS A 248 8.57 -7.23 -15.45
CA LYS A 248 8.83 -7.55 -16.86
C LYS A 248 8.64 -9.06 -17.12
N VAL A 249 8.08 -9.38 -18.29
CA VAL A 249 7.93 -10.77 -18.75
C VAL A 249 9.23 -11.20 -19.42
N GLY A 250 10.22 -11.61 -18.61
CA GLY A 250 11.51 -12.14 -19.08
C GLY A 250 12.46 -11.10 -19.70
N LEU A 251 13.74 -11.27 -19.40
CA LEU A 251 14.82 -11.04 -20.36
C LEU A 251 15.18 -12.41 -20.95
#